data_AF-A0ABD1A721-F1
#
_entry.id   AF-A0ABD1A721-F1
#
_cell.length_a   1.000
_cell.length_b   1.000
_cell.length_c   1.000
_cell.angle_alpha   90.00
_cell.angle_beta   90.00
_cell.angle_gamma   90.00
#
_symmetry.space_group_name_H-M   'P 1'
#
loop_
_entity.id
_entity.type
_entity.pdbx_description
1 polymer ?
#
loop_
_entity_poly.entity_id
_entity_poly.type
_entity_poly.pdbx_seq_one_letter_code
_entity_poly.pdbx_strand_id
1 'polypeptide(L)'
;MKWMFWRVAESYIMYEYEANLERVKTYNVCLYEAIMQRNPHNCSLAFCKPTSACIDEHNNISESFNNVIDPSRYLPMVEILEITRIRAMQRIELRKKKTKNSKGRFTKRAAKFIADEQEKLKFIKCVSRSSQGRCEVLDYGKSVSLNMRMQTYACRKWKMSGLPCRHALRVIATKKLNHDDNTSEWYSNAKQKHIYASSIELVNGMRFWKKSERCDQTTSCFG
;
A
#
# COMPACT_ATOMS: atom_id res chain seq x y z
N MET A 1 9.49 -16.85 13.49
CA MET A 1 9.08 -17.33 12.15
C MET A 1 8.40 -16.26 11.30
N LYS A 2 7.31 -15.59 11.75
CA LYS A 2 6.56 -14.58 10.95
C LYS A 2 7.43 -13.47 10.32
N TRP A 3 8.45 -12.97 11.03
CA TRP A 3 9.32 -11.89 10.54
C TRP A 3 10.20 -12.30 9.35
N MET A 4 10.58 -13.58 9.22
CA MET A 4 11.41 -14.04 8.10
C MET A 4 10.61 -14.10 6.81
N PHE A 5 9.34 -14.54 6.89
CA PHE A 5 8.40 -14.48 5.77
C PHE A 5 8.25 -13.04 5.26
N TRP A 6 7.99 -12.09 6.16
CA TRP A 6 7.85 -10.68 5.77
C TRP A 6 9.13 -10.11 5.17
N ARG A 7 10.33 -10.55 5.58
CA ARG A 7 11.56 -10.12 4.90
C ARG A 7 11.66 -10.59 3.46
N VAL A 8 11.19 -11.81 3.16
CA VAL A 8 11.14 -12.31 1.78
C VAL A 8 10.10 -11.53 0.97
N ALA A 9 8.90 -11.31 1.53
CA ALA A 9 7.85 -10.53 0.89
C ALA A 9 8.30 -9.07 0.62
N GLU A 10 8.83 -8.39 1.63
CA GLU A 10 9.28 -7.00 1.59
C GLU A 10 10.64 -6.81 0.88
N SER A 11 11.11 -7.80 0.12
CA SER A 11 12.32 -7.68 -0.71
C SER A 11 12.01 -6.90 -1.97
N TYR A 12 12.68 -5.77 -2.19
CA TYR A 12 12.38 -4.87 -3.32
C TYR A 12 13.15 -5.23 -4.60
N ILE A 13 14.20 -6.05 -4.47
CA ILE A 13 15.05 -6.50 -5.56
C ILE A 13 15.31 -8.01 -5.49
N MET A 14 15.60 -8.60 -6.65
CA MET A 14 15.88 -10.02 -6.80
C MET A 14 17.01 -10.51 -5.89
N TYR A 15 18.09 -9.74 -5.82
CA TYR A 15 19.22 -10.08 -4.96
C TYR A 15 18.83 -10.18 -3.47
N GLU A 16 18.02 -9.24 -2.96
CA GLU A 16 17.52 -9.29 -1.58
C GLU A 16 16.57 -10.48 -1.38
N TYR A 17 15.71 -10.72 -2.36
CA TYR A 17 14.75 -11.83 -2.33
C TYR A 17 15.47 -13.18 -2.24
N GLU A 18 16.43 -13.44 -3.12
CA GLU A 18 17.24 -14.68 -3.13
C GLU A 18 18.04 -14.83 -1.84
N ALA A 19 18.70 -13.76 -1.39
CA ALA A 19 19.46 -13.78 -0.14
C ALA A 19 18.56 -14.04 1.08
N ASN A 20 17.35 -13.49 1.12
CA ASN A 20 16.41 -13.72 2.20
C ASN A 20 15.83 -15.14 2.15
N LEU A 21 15.56 -15.70 0.96
CA LEU A 21 15.17 -17.10 0.81
C LEU A 21 16.23 -18.06 1.31
N GLU A 22 17.51 -17.81 0.97
CA GLU A 22 18.62 -18.66 1.44
C GLU A 22 18.73 -18.62 2.97
N ARG A 23 18.55 -17.44 3.58
CA ARG A 23 18.50 -17.31 5.05
C ARG A 23 17.36 -18.10 5.67
N VAL A 24 16.18 -18.14 5.03
CA VAL A 24 15.08 -18.98 5.50
C VAL A 24 15.45 -20.46 5.41
N LYS A 25 16.02 -20.87 4.27
CA LYS A 25 16.43 -22.26 4.04
C LYS A 25 17.46 -22.75 5.06
N THR A 26 18.48 -21.93 5.32
CA THR A 26 19.51 -22.22 6.33
C THR A 26 18.90 -22.31 7.74
N TYR A 27 17.90 -21.48 8.04
CA TYR A 27 17.25 -21.48 9.36
C TYR A 27 16.30 -22.67 9.56
N ASN A 28 15.46 -22.97 8.57
CA ASN A 28 14.48 -24.04 8.62
C ASN A 28 14.03 -24.43 7.20
N VAL A 29 14.39 -25.64 6.77
CA VAL A 29 14.07 -26.16 5.44
C VAL A 29 12.56 -26.34 5.24
N CYS A 30 11.84 -26.86 6.24
CA CYS A 30 10.37 -27.02 6.15
C CYS A 30 9.66 -25.68 5.97
N LEU A 31 10.13 -24.60 6.61
CA LEU A 31 9.60 -23.26 6.43
C LEU A 31 9.87 -22.75 5.01
N TYR A 32 11.08 -22.97 4.49
CA TYR A 32 11.42 -22.64 3.11
C TYR A 32 10.47 -23.34 2.13
N GLU A 33 10.27 -24.65 2.27
CA GLU A 33 9.36 -25.42 1.42
C GLU A 33 7.92 -24.90 1.51
N ALA A 34 7.42 -24.60 2.72
CA ALA A 34 6.09 -24.03 2.90
C ALA A 34 5.93 -22.64 2.25
N ILE A 35 6.98 -21.83 2.24
CA ILE A 35 6.98 -20.55 1.52
C ILE A 35 6.95 -20.79 0.02
N MET A 36 7.79 -21.69 -0.50
CA MET A 36 7.88 -22.01 -1.92
C MET A 36 6.55 -22.56 -2.47
N GLN A 37 5.85 -23.40 -1.70
CA GLN A 37 4.53 -23.92 -2.06
C GLN A 37 3.48 -22.82 -2.28
N ARG A 38 3.62 -21.66 -1.62
CA ARG A 38 2.69 -20.53 -1.75
C ARG A 38 3.01 -19.57 -2.89
N ASN A 39 3.92 -19.95 -3.78
CA ASN A 39 4.38 -19.14 -4.91
C ASN A 39 4.87 -17.74 -4.49
N PRO A 40 6.05 -17.66 -3.85
CA PRO A 40 6.58 -16.41 -3.29
C PRO A 40 6.83 -15.32 -4.33
N HIS A 41 6.89 -15.67 -5.63
CA HIS A 41 6.92 -14.68 -6.72
C HIS A 41 5.71 -13.74 -6.71
N ASN A 42 4.52 -14.25 -6.33
CA ASN A 42 3.31 -13.45 -6.30
C ASN A 42 3.18 -12.59 -5.02
N CYS A 43 4.05 -12.83 -4.04
CA CYS A 43 3.96 -12.20 -2.72
C CYS A 43 5.16 -11.32 -2.37
N SER A 44 6.12 -11.14 -3.29
CA SER A 44 7.31 -10.33 -3.06
C SER A 44 7.37 -9.08 -3.95
N LEU A 45 7.73 -7.93 -3.38
CA LEU A 45 7.90 -6.67 -4.13
C LEU A 45 8.93 -6.76 -5.25
N ALA A 46 9.86 -7.69 -5.17
CA ALA A 46 10.88 -7.91 -6.18
C ALA A 46 10.25 -8.14 -7.56
N PHE A 47 9.07 -8.77 -7.60
CA PHE A 47 8.34 -9.08 -8.83
C PHE A 47 7.22 -8.07 -9.15
N CYS A 48 6.81 -7.26 -8.18
CA CYS A 48 5.76 -6.25 -8.38
C CYS A 48 6.25 -5.08 -9.23
N LYS A 49 5.38 -4.59 -10.13
CA LYS A 49 5.66 -3.38 -10.93
C LYS A 49 5.37 -2.11 -10.10
N PRO A 50 6.15 -1.03 -10.28
CA PRO A 50 5.91 0.25 -9.61
C PRO A 50 4.76 1.03 -10.28
N THR A 51 3.57 0.44 -10.35
CA THR A 51 2.39 1.07 -10.98
C THR A 51 1.58 1.89 -9.98
N SER A 52 1.72 1.63 -8.69
CA SER A 52 1.00 2.32 -7.61
C SER A 52 1.97 2.73 -6.50
N ALA A 53 1.93 3.99 -6.06
CA ALA A 53 2.66 4.47 -4.90
C ALA A 53 2.03 3.91 -3.61
N CYS A 54 2.43 2.69 -3.22
CA CYS A 54 1.86 1.98 -2.09
C CYS A 54 2.96 1.26 -1.29
N ILE A 55 2.82 1.30 0.05
CA ILE A 55 3.69 0.57 0.99
C ILE A 55 3.02 -0.70 1.48
N ASP A 56 1.70 -0.80 1.34
CA ASP A 56 0.96 -1.95 1.80
C ASP A 56 1.07 -3.11 0.81
N GLU A 57 1.61 -4.21 1.32
CA GLU A 57 1.69 -5.51 0.65
C GLU A 57 0.67 -6.52 1.15
N HIS A 58 -0.31 -6.05 1.91
CA HIS A 58 -1.16 -6.91 2.72
C HIS A 58 -2.48 -7.20 2.02
N ASN A 59 -3.09 -8.33 2.39
CA ASN A 59 -4.48 -8.68 2.08
C ASN A 59 -5.51 -7.75 2.76
N ASN A 60 -5.11 -6.57 3.26
CA ASN A 60 -5.96 -5.64 4.02
C ASN A 60 -7.28 -5.33 3.28
N ILE A 61 -7.25 -5.25 1.95
CA ILE A 61 -8.46 -5.07 1.14
C ILE A 61 -9.38 -6.28 1.28
N SER A 62 -8.85 -7.49 1.08
CA SER A 62 -9.58 -8.75 1.23
C SER A 62 -10.06 -8.96 2.66
N GLU A 63 -9.27 -8.68 3.69
CA GLU A 63 -9.69 -8.77 5.09
C GLU A 63 -10.77 -7.77 5.42
N SER A 64 -10.62 -6.52 4.95
CA SER A 64 -11.63 -5.49 5.13
C SER A 64 -12.94 -5.87 4.44
N PHE A 65 -12.86 -6.42 3.23
CA PHE A 65 -14.02 -6.89 2.48
C PHE A 65 -14.68 -8.09 3.17
N ASN A 66 -13.89 -9.09 3.55
CA ASN A 66 -14.34 -10.28 4.26
C ASN A 66 -15.03 -9.92 5.57
N ASN A 67 -14.48 -9.00 6.36
CA ASN A 67 -15.13 -8.51 7.59
C ASN A 67 -16.48 -7.83 7.30
N VAL A 68 -16.62 -7.18 6.15
CA VAL A 68 -17.89 -6.57 5.74
C VAL A 68 -18.93 -7.64 5.37
N ILE A 69 -18.53 -8.67 4.63
CA ILE A 69 -19.47 -9.67 4.11
C ILE A 69 -19.75 -10.82 5.08
N ASP A 70 -18.77 -11.26 5.87
CA ASP A 70 -18.86 -12.49 6.68
C ASP A 70 -20.10 -12.53 7.59
N PRO A 71 -20.44 -11.47 8.36
CA PRO A 71 -21.66 -11.48 9.17
C PRO A 71 -22.96 -11.37 8.35
N SER A 72 -22.89 -10.95 7.08
CA SER A 72 -24.05 -10.76 6.21
C SER A 72 -24.22 -11.87 5.17
N ARG A 73 -23.31 -12.84 5.05
CA ARG A 73 -23.37 -13.93 4.04
C ARG A 73 -24.64 -14.78 4.10
N TYR A 74 -25.33 -14.79 5.24
CA TYR A 74 -26.57 -15.54 5.44
C TYR A 74 -27.83 -14.70 5.19
N LEU A 75 -27.69 -13.46 4.77
CA LEU A 75 -28.79 -12.54 4.50
C LEU A 75 -29.17 -12.53 3.01
N PRO A 76 -30.42 -12.16 2.67
CA PRO A 76 -30.80 -11.88 1.30
C PRO A 76 -29.87 -10.87 0.62
N MET A 77 -29.65 -11.01 -0.69
CA MET A 77 -28.73 -10.19 -1.48
C MET A 77 -28.91 -8.68 -1.26
N VAL A 78 -30.16 -8.23 -1.21
CA VAL A 78 -30.49 -6.81 -1.00
C VAL A 78 -29.98 -6.32 0.36
N GLU A 79 -30.14 -7.12 1.41
CA GLU A 79 -29.69 -6.76 2.76
C GLU A 79 -28.16 -6.71 2.84
N ILE A 80 -27.46 -7.63 2.15
CA ILE A 80 -25.99 -7.60 2.05
C ILE A 80 -25.51 -6.29 1.43
N LEU A 81 -26.14 -5.88 0.32
CA LEU A 81 -25.81 -4.64 -0.37
C LEU A 81 -26.07 -3.42 0.52
N GLU A 82 -27.19 -3.42 1.24
CA GLU A 82 -27.55 -2.32 2.14
C GLU A 82 -26.59 -2.21 3.33
N ILE A 83 -26.21 -3.32 3.97
CA ILE A 83 -25.19 -3.34 5.03
C ILE A 83 -23.85 -2.85 4.51
N THR A 84 -23.46 -3.28 3.30
CA THR A 84 -22.21 -2.85 2.66
C THR A 84 -22.22 -1.34 2.41
N ARG A 85 -23.33 -0.81 1.89
CA ARG A 85 -23.54 0.62 1.65
C ARG A 85 -23.43 1.42 2.95
N ILE A 86 -24.14 1.02 4.01
CA ILE A 86 -24.11 1.68 5.32
C ILE A 86 -22.70 1.67 5.91
N ARG A 87 -22.01 0.52 5.88
CA ARG A 87 -20.62 0.41 6.38
C ARG A 87 -19.65 1.29 5.59
N ALA A 88 -19.79 1.36 4.27
CA ALA A 88 -19.01 2.24 3.43
C ALA A 88 -19.25 3.72 3.78
N MET A 89 -20.52 4.13 3.94
CA MET A 89 -20.89 5.49 4.36
C MET A 89 -20.28 5.86 5.72
N GLN A 90 -20.45 5.01 6.73
CA GLN A 90 -19.88 5.23 8.07
C GLN A 90 -18.36 5.36 8.01
N ARG A 91 -17.68 4.52 7.22
CA ARG A 91 -16.22 4.61 7.04
C ARG A 91 -15.80 5.90 6.35
N ILE A 92 -16.50 6.32 5.29
CA ILE A 92 -16.23 7.59 4.60
C ILE A 92 -16.37 8.75 5.58
N GLU A 93 -17.45 8.81 6.37
CA GLU A 93 -17.67 9.88 7.34
C GLU A 93 -16.62 9.90 8.45
N LEU A 94 -16.25 8.73 9.00
CA LEU A 94 -15.16 8.61 9.97
C LEU A 94 -13.83 9.09 9.40
N ARG A 95 -13.52 8.76 8.13
CA ARG A 95 -12.30 9.20 7.44
C ARG A 95 -12.35 10.70 7.18
N LYS A 96 -13.48 11.25 6.75
CA LYS A 96 -13.71 12.70 6.56
C LYS A 96 -13.48 13.49 7.85
N LYS A 97 -13.99 13.01 9.00
CA LYS A 97 -13.70 13.62 10.32
C LYS A 97 -12.21 13.57 10.65
N LYS A 98 -11.54 12.44 10.39
CA LYS A 98 -10.09 12.30 10.61
C LYS A 98 -9.25 13.24 9.74
N THR A 99 -9.63 13.43 8.47
CA THR A 99 -8.92 14.33 7.54
C THR A 99 -9.17 15.80 7.83
N LYS A 100 -10.32 16.18 8.42
CA LYS A 100 -10.52 17.55 8.92
C LYS A 100 -9.49 17.92 10.00
N ASN A 101 -9.19 16.98 10.90
CA ASN A 101 -8.27 17.18 12.03
C ASN A 101 -6.79 16.89 11.68
N SER A 102 -6.46 16.56 10.43
CA SER A 102 -5.08 16.27 10.03
C SER A 102 -4.26 17.56 9.95
N LYS A 103 -3.11 17.58 10.63
CA LYS A 103 -2.12 18.68 10.57
C LYS A 103 -0.97 18.30 9.64
N GLY A 104 -0.34 19.30 9.02
CA GLY A 104 0.82 19.14 8.14
C GLY A 104 0.48 18.78 6.68
N ARG A 105 1.52 18.71 5.83
CA ARG A 105 1.40 18.42 4.39
C ARG A 105 1.05 16.96 4.11
N PHE A 106 1.67 16.04 4.84
CA PHE A 106 1.53 14.60 4.65
C PHE A 106 0.79 13.90 5.79
N THR A 107 0.29 12.71 5.48
CA THR A 107 -0.37 11.84 6.46
C THR A 107 0.58 11.43 7.58
N LYS A 108 0.04 11.20 8.78
CA LYS A 108 0.81 10.73 9.94
C LYS A 108 1.63 9.47 9.62
N ARG A 109 1.08 8.56 8.81
CA ARG A 109 1.78 7.33 8.39
C ARG A 109 3.00 7.63 7.53
N ALA A 110 2.86 8.50 6.52
CA ALA A 110 3.98 8.88 5.66
C ALA A 110 5.04 9.67 6.43
N ALA A 111 4.62 10.60 7.29
CA ALA A 111 5.53 11.35 8.15
C ALA A 111 6.33 10.42 9.08
N LYS A 112 5.66 9.44 9.71
CA LYS A 112 6.32 8.42 10.53
C LYS A 112 7.32 7.59 9.72
N PHE A 113 6.93 7.11 8.53
CA PHE A 113 7.83 6.34 7.67
C PHE A 113 9.09 7.13 7.31
N ILE A 114 8.94 8.42 6.96
CA ILE A 114 10.08 9.27 6.62
C ILE A 114 10.98 9.48 7.85
N ALA A 115 10.40 9.75 9.02
CA ALA A 115 11.16 9.87 10.26
C ALA A 115 11.95 8.59 10.59
N ASP A 116 11.32 7.42 10.50
CA ASP A 116 11.96 6.12 10.74
C ASP A 116 13.12 5.87 9.75
N GLU A 117 13.02 6.31 8.48
CA GLU A 117 14.11 6.20 7.51
C GLU A 117 15.19 7.30 7.70
N GLN A 118 14.84 8.47 8.25
CA GLN A 118 15.79 9.53 8.61
C GLN A 118 16.74 9.10 9.73
N GLU A 119 16.25 8.38 10.73
CA GLU A 119 17.10 7.85 11.82
C GLU A 119 18.20 6.90 11.32
N LYS A 120 17.95 6.24 10.19
CA LYS A 120 18.89 5.30 9.56
C LYS A 120 19.98 6.02 8.75
N LEU A 121 19.85 7.33 8.52
CA LEU A 121 20.82 8.08 7.73
C LEU A 121 22.22 8.00 8.31
N LYS A 122 22.39 7.94 9.62
CA LYS A 122 23.70 7.82 10.30
C LYS A 122 24.57 6.66 9.77
N PHE A 123 23.96 5.63 9.18
CA PHE A 123 24.66 4.48 8.60
C PHE A 123 24.95 4.60 7.10
N ILE A 124 24.43 5.63 6.44
CA ILE A 124 24.53 5.85 5.00
C ILE A 124 25.52 6.97 4.70
N LYS A 125 26.48 6.74 3.80
CA LYS A 125 27.42 7.78 3.33
C LYS A 125 27.17 8.08 1.85
N CYS A 126 27.31 9.34 1.44
CA CYS A 126 27.27 9.71 0.01
C CYS A 126 28.70 9.68 -0.53
N VAL A 127 28.97 8.89 -1.57
CA VAL A 127 30.34 8.68 -2.10
C VAL A 127 30.62 9.54 -3.31
N SER A 128 29.71 9.56 -4.28
CA SER A 128 29.96 10.18 -5.58
C SER A 128 28.74 10.93 -6.09
N ARG A 129 29.02 12.06 -6.75
CA ARG A 129 28.03 12.90 -7.45
C ARG A 129 28.40 12.92 -8.92
N SER A 130 27.56 12.30 -9.76
CA SER A 130 27.66 12.49 -11.21
C SER A 130 26.89 13.74 -11.63
N SER A 131 27.42 14.44 -12.64
CA SER A 131 26.79 15.61 -13.29
C SER A 131 25.39 15.30 -13.84
N GLN A 132 25.08 14.04 -14.17
CA GLN A 132 23.81 13.62 -14.75
C GLN A 132 22.71 13.29 -13.72
N GLY A 133 22.88 13.67 -12.45
CA GLY A 133 21.88 13.41 -11.41
C GLY A 133 21.89 11.97 -10.86
N ARG A 134 22.92 11.19 -11.20
CA ARG A 134 23.24 9.92 -10.56
C ARG A 134 24.08 10.15 -9.31
N CYS A 135 23.75 9.44 -8.24
CA CYS A 135 24.46 9.50 -6.97
C CYS A 135 24.74 8.09 -6.48
N GLU A 136 25.89 7.91 -5.86
CA GLU A 136 26.27 6.64 -5.24
C GLU A 136 26.28 6.81 -3.72
N VAL A 137 25.59 5.91 -3.02
CA VAL A 137 25.57 5.89 -1.55
C VAL A 137 26.08 4.54 -1.05
N LEU A 138 26.85 4.58 0.05
CA LEU A 138 27.27 3.40 0.79
C LEU A 138 26.29 3.14 1.93
N ASP A 139 25.73 1.94 1.96
CA ASP A 139 24.89 1.41 3.04
C ASP A 139 25.58 0.16 3.61
N TYR A 140 26.12 0.25 4.83
CA TYR A 140 26.91 -0.82 5.46
C TYR A 140 27.99 -1.43 4.53
N GLY A 141 28.72 -0.58 3.80
CA GLY A 141 29.77 -1.02 2.88
C GLY A 141 29.29 -1.52 1.52
N LYS A 142 27.97 -1.61 1.29
CA LYS A 142 27.40 -1.93 -0.02
C LYS A 142 27.07 -0.65 -0.78
N SER A 143 27.56 -0.54 -2.01
CA SER A 143 27.23 0.58 -2.87
C SER A 143 25.84 0.43 -3.49
N VAL A 144 25.06 1.52 -3.44
CA VAL A 144 23.73 1.63 -4.05
C VAL A 144 23.72 2.84 -4.96
N SER A 145 23.49 2.61 -6.26
CA SER A 145 23.36 3.67 -7.25
C SER A 145 21.94 4.21 -7.30
N LEU A 146 21.84 5.53 -7.46
CA LEU A 146 20.58 6.25 -7.40
C LEU A 146 20.45 7.28 -8.54
N ASN A 147 19.33 7.30 -9.27
CA ASN A 147 19.03 8.35 -10.24
C ASN A 147 17.87 9.22 -9.74
N MET A 148 18.18 10.47 -9.36
CA MET A 148 17.19 11.41 -8.83
C MET A 148 16.13 11.86 -9.84
N ARG A 149 16.46 11.91 -11.14
CA ARG A 149 15.53 12.41 -12.17
C ARG A 149 14.45 11.40 -12.53
N MET A 150 14.83 10.14 -12.61
CA MET A 150 13.93 9.07 -13.06
C MET A 150 13.21 8.36 -11.90
N GLN A 151 13.55 8.72 -10.66
CA GLN A 151 13.13 7.98 -9.48
C GLN A 151 13.42 6.46 -9.59
N THR A 152 14.45 6.09 -10.36
CA THR A 152 14.88 4.71 -10.58
C THR A 152 16.15 4.45 -9.79
N TYR A 153 16.11 3.40 -8.99
CA TYR A 153 17.09 3.15 -7.94
C TYR A 153 17.40 1.66 -7.87
N ALA A 154 18.65 1.32 -7.52
CA ALA A 154 19.01 -0.05 -7.17
C ALA A 154 18.19 -0.57 -5.98
N CYS A 155 17.70 0.27 -5.06
CA CYS A 155 16.87 -0.19 -3.95
C CYS A 155 15.39 -0.42 -4.32
N ARG A 156 14.88 0.14 -5.44
CA ARG A 156 13.47 0.18 -5.88
C ARG A 156 12.40 0.67 -4.87
N LYS A 157 12.72 0.75 -3.57
CA LYS A 157 11.81 1.07 -2.48
C LYS A 157 11.07 2.37 -2.68
N TRP A 158 11.79 3.44 -3.00
CA TRP A 158 11.16 4.74 -3.25
C TRP A 158 10.24 4.71 -4.49
N LYS A 159 10.65 4.01 -5.55
CA LYS A 159 9.84 3.90 -6.78
C LYS A 159 8.52 3.14 -6.55
N MET A 160 8.56 2.11 -5.70
CA MET A 160 7.38 1.30 -5.35
C MET A 160 6.48 2.02 -4.35
N SER A 161 7.07 2.59 -3.29
CA SER A 161 6.30 3.20 -2.21
C SER A 161 5.81 4.61 -2.53
N GLY A 162 6.53 5.36 -3.38
CA GLY A 162 6.36 6.80 -3.52
C GLY A 162 6.85 7.61 -2.31
N LEU A 163 7.43 6.96 -1.28
CA LEU A 163 8.07 7.61 -0.13
C LEU A 163 9.59 7.47 -0.20
N PRO A 164 10.36 8.56 0.00
CA PRO A 164 11.82 8.50 0.00
C PRO A 164 12.35 7.49 1.03
N CYS A 165 13.16 6.53 0.58
CA CYS A 165 13.88 5.61 1.47
C CYS A 165 15.14 6.28 2.05
N ARG A 166 15.82 5.64 3.02
CA ARG A 166 17.09 6.15 3.58
C ARG A 166 18.14 6.55 2.54
N HIS A 167 18.26 5.81 1.44
CA HIS A 167 19.21 6.11 0.35
C HIS A 167 18.84 7.42 -0.36
N ALA A 168 17.56 7.58 -0.69
CA ALA A 168 17.01 8.78 -1.29
C ALA A 168 17.15 9.99 -0.36
N LEU A 169 16.75 9.83 0.90
CA LEU A 169 16.85 10.85 1.94
C LEU A 169 18.29 11.33 2.14
N ARG A 170 19.28 10.42 2.08
CA ARG A 170 20.69 10.80 2.14
C ARG A 170 21.07 11.74 0.99
N VAL A 171 20.68 11.40 -0.24
CA VAL A 171 20.97 12.25 -1.42
C VAL A 171 20.23 13.59 -1.35
N ILE A 172 18.95 13.58 -0.95
CA ILE A 172 18.13 14.79 -0.75
C ILE A 172 18.82 15.72 0.26
N ALA A 173 19.24 15.19 1.41
CA ALA A 173 19.94 15.95 2.45
C ALA A 173 21.28 16.51 1.92
N THR A 174 22.08 15.70 1.21
CA THR A 174 23.36 16.14 0.62
C THR A 174 23.17 17.22 -0.46
N LYS A 175 22.00 17.27 -1.12
CA LYS A 175 21.65 18.32 -2.09
C LYS A 175 20.93 19.51 -1.46
N LYS A 176 20.71 19.51 -0.13
CA LYS A 176 19.92 20.54 0.58
C LYS A 176 18.51 20.73 -0.01
N LEU A 177 17.93 19.64 -0.53
CA LEU A 177 16.57 19.63 -1.06
C LEU A 177 15.56 19.29 0.04
N ASN A 178 14.30 19.66 -0.17
CA ASN A 178 13.22 19.24 0.70
C ASN A 178 12.71 17.84 0.32
N HIS A 179 12.62 16.94 1.30
CA HIS A 179 12.09 15.59 1.06
C HIS A 179 10.59 15.60 0.77
N ASP A 180 9.88 16.63 1.23
CA ASP A 180 8.45 16.78 0.98
C ASP A 180 8.14 16.88 -0.52
N ASP A 181 8.98 17.54 -1.29
CA ASP A 181 8.80 17.67 -2.75
C ASP A 181 9.15 16.39 -3.50
N ASN A 182 9.76 15.43 -2.81
CA ASN A 182 10.15 14.12 -3.31
C ASN A 182 9.21 13.02 -2.79
N THR A 183 8.14 13.40 -2.09
CA THR A 183 7.15 12.50 -1.51
C THR A 183 5.89 12.48 -2.37
N SER A 184 5.36 11.30 -2.67
CA SER A 184 4.18 11.15 -3.53
C SER A 184 2.96 11.87 -2.96
N GLU A 185 2.25 12.61 -3.82
CA GLU A 185 1.04 13.36 -3.48
C GLU A 185 -0.09 12.46 -2.94
N TRP A 186 -0.07 11.16 -3.29
CA TRP A 186 -1.01 10.16 -2.77
C TRP A 186 -1.00 10.05 -1.23
N TYR A 187 0.10 10.47 -0.58
CA TYR A 187 0.21 10.54 0.87
C TYR A 187 -0.09 11.91 1.47
N SER A 188 -0.49 12.89 0.66
CA SER A 188 -0.82 14.22 1.14
C SER A 188 -2.16 14.25 1.87
N ASN A 189 -2.26 15.09 2.90
CA ASN A 189 -3.54 15.30 3.58
C ASN A 189 -4.57 15.96 2.65
N ALA A 190 -4.12 16.76 1.67
CA ALA A 190 -4.98 17.34 0.64
C ALA A 190 -5.66 16.26 -0.21
N LYS A 191 -4.88 15.27 -0.70
CA LYS A 191 -5.44 14.15 -1.48
C LYS A 191 -6.40 13.32 -0.65
N GLN A 192 -6.09 13.05 0.62
CA GLN A 192 -7.03 12.35 1.50
C GLN A 192 -8.34 13.13 1.71
N LYS A 193 -8.27 14.44 1.92
CA LYS A 193 -9.48 15.28 2.02
C LYS A 193 -10.31 15.20 0.75
N HIS A 194 -9.67 15.25 -0.42
CA HIS A 194 -10.34 15.13 -1.70
C HIS A 194 -11.02 13.76 -1.89
N ILE A 195 -10.31 12.66 -1.60
CA ILE A 195 -10.85 11.29 -1.74
C ILE A 195 -12.11 11.09 -0.88
N TYR A 196 -12.14 11.63 0.33
CA TYR A 196 -13.28 11.50 1.25
C TYR A 196 -14.19 12.73 1.28
N ALA A 197 -14.12 13.60 0.27
CA ALA A 197 -14.96 14.80 0.20
C ALA A 197 -16.42 14.43 -0.07
N SER A 198 -16.64 13.52 -1.02
CA SER A 198 -17.96 13.00 -1.40
C SER A 198 -18.46 11.94 -0.42
N SER A 199 -19.78 11.82 -0.35
CA SER A 199 -20.49 10.78 0.39
C SER A 199 -21.29 9.93 -0.58
N ILE A 200 -21.61 8.70 -0.19
CA ILE A 200 -22.57 7.87 -0.92
C ILE A 200 -23.97 8.46 -0.67
N GLU A 201 -24.77 8.57 -1.74
CA GLU A 201 -26.13 9.10 -1.66
C GLU A 201 -27.06 8.21 -0.82
N LEU A 202 -28.06 8.85 -0.22
CA LEU A 202 -29.09 8.15 0.54
C LEU A 202 -30.01 7.42 -0.43
N VAL A 203 -30.30 6.17 -0.12
CA VAL A 203 -31.24 5.34 -0.87
C VAL A 203 -32.42 5.07 0.06
N ASN A 204 -33.64 5.20 -0.47
CA ASN A 204 -34.83 4.85 0.30
C ASN A 204 -34.87 3.33 0.55
N GLY A 205 -35.53 2.90 1.63
CA GLY A 205 -35.71 1.47 1.89
C GLY A 205 -36.67 0.80 0.90
N MET A 206 -36.66 -0.53 0.88
CA MET A 206 -37.47 -1.39 -0.02
C MET A 206 -38.94 -0.97 -0.13
N ARG A 207 -39.54 -0.48 0.97
CA ARG A 207 -40.94 -0.02 1.01
C ARG A 207 -41.25 1.13 0.04
N PHE A 208 -40.25 1.88 -0.39
CA PHE A 208 -40.39 3.04 -1.28
C PHE A 208 -39.89 2.77 -2.70
N TRP A 209 -39.47 1.53 -3.01
CA TRP A 209 -38.99 1.19 -4.35
C TRP A 209 -40.16 1.01 -5.30
N LYS A 210 -40.00 1.51 -6.53
CA LYS A 210 -40.97 1.26 -7.60
C LYS A 210 -40.97 -0.24 -7.91
N LYS A 211 -42.16 -0.82 -8.05
CA LYS A 211 -42.29 -2.20 -8.54
C LYS A 211 -41.71 -2.28 -9.95
N SER A 212 -40.96 -3.34 -10.23
CA SER A 212 -40.44 -3.58 -11.57
C SER A 212 -41.57 -4.01 -12.49
N GLU A 213 -41.69 -3.41 -13.68
CA GLU A 213 -42.69 -3.76 -14.70
C GLU A 213 -42.48 -5.15 -15.32
N ARG A 214 -41.43 -5.89 -14.93
CA ARG A 214 -41.04 -7.18 -15.53
C ARG A 214 -41.64 -8.43 -14.88
N CYS A 215 -42.56 -8.30 -13.92
CA CYS A 215 -43.03 -9.45 -13.15
C CYS A 215 -44.55 -9.70 -13.21
N ASP A 216 -45.22 -9.30 -14.31
CA ASP A 216 -46.66 -9.55 -14.50
C ASP A 216 -46.97 -10.54 -15.65
N GLN A 217 -45.98 -11.25 -16.20
CA GLN A 217 -46.19 -12.21 -17.30
C GLN A 217 -46.06 -13.70 -16.94
N THR A 218 -46.06 -14.09 -15.65
CA THR A 218 -45.95 -15.52 -15.27
C THR A 218 -47.00 -16.00 -14.27
N THR A 219 -48.24 -15.53 -14.40
CA THR A 219 -49.40 -16.15 -13.73
C THR A 219 -50.52 -16.45 -14.74
N SER A 220 -50.36 -17.51 -15.54
CA SER A 220 -51.49 -18.33 -16.06
C SER A 220 -51.09 -19.67 -16.71
N CYS A 221 -49.98 -20.29 -16.33
CA CYS A 221 -49.68 -21.67 -16.74
C CYS A 221 -49.36 -22.52 -15.51
N PHE A 222 -50.35 -22.79 -14.66
CA PHE A 222 -50.49 -24.02 -13.85
C PHE A 222 -51.85 -23.95 -13.13
N GLY A 223 -52.77 -24.83 -13.53
CA GLY A 223 -54.14 -24.96 -12.99
C GLY A 223 -55.14 -25.19 -14.10
#